data_AF-A0A2I1HNF1-F1
#
_entry.id   AF-A0A2I1HNF1-F1
#
_cell.length_a   1.000
_cell.length_b   1.000
_cell.length_c   1.000
_cell.angle_alpha   90.00
_cell.angle_beta   90.00
_cell.angle_gamma   90.00
#
_symmetry.space_group_name_H-M   'P 1'
#
loop_
_entity.id
_entity.type
_entity.pdbx_description
1 polymer ?
#
loop_
_entity_poly.entity_id
_entity_poly.type
_entity_poly.pdbx_seq_one_letter_code
_entity_poly.pdbx_strand_id
1 'polypeptide(L)'
;MEDPSIICDLRQNNGFKGTKFDTFWDKMGAYFNENSPAVNDRRHGNILYMPLAISIRDLREIIIKRLNEKLISETVLIPSEEWIRLQFQPTNPITESAKQYTGRFNIKFMVQARQLRKDHPDTHYCAALFRYLREFAILYQQHVSFICADDKHKVSIGEGINTSTGVRNRKTMVFQETPLVACDHDFTKLSLTPSVIFFCNIPQSIENSFYSGKVFVSFKDTVFQPSSAIRHTTEFYNTILTHHLNNIPPILCLYTDGGPDHRTIFGSVQISLICLFLHGNFDMLIAMRTAPHHSWTNPAERIMSILNLGLQDEIRAAAKTNETLRSDLCECITRVQQILEGRTERLVLHDEPFQCYGPADKTMIDEFFNIILLIDRTLKISETTSNILSKKTQLQQFMKTHCRQRQYIKKCGQSSCTICQSVRLPDNIFDSLDWLPDPIPSTMDKDHYANFQTAYRSGTTEQYRPTLMTTMANSERVPSSIFTNTRVREFIQCFQCGKIRCLYSERALSAEDKIACQVAIDDWDYSCGSPFVPEDNILYDKVFVREKINCEMPMELAYYSCRKSNTNNCDTCYWCGHDNELVEPPESLKLKYKSLFPCCTLCRSAGKDIFARVYFKGRN
;
A
#
# COMPACT_ATOMS: atom_id res chain seq x y z
N MET A 1 19.66 -1.84 35.40
CA MET A 1 21.08 -2.15 35.69
C MET A 1 21.10 -3.61 36.08
N GLU A 2 21.51 -4.50 35.17
CA GLU A 2 21.74 -5.91 35.51
C GLU A 2 23.24 -6.07 35.79
N ASP A 3 23.56 -6.63 36.95
CA ASP A 3 24.93 -6.85 37.42
C ASP A 3 25.63 -7.91 36.54
N PRO A 4 26.73 -7.58 35.84
CA PRO A 4 27.45 -8.50 34.95
C PRO A 4 28.00 -9.75 35.67
N SER A 5 28.04 -9.76 37.00
CA SER A 5 28.65 -10.84 37.80
C SER A 5 27.78 -12.10 37.98
N ILE A 6 26.53 -12.12 37.48
CA ILE A 6 25.56 -13.23 37.72
C ILE A 6 25.23 -14.04 36.44
N ILE A 7 25.85 -13.78 35.29
CA ILE A 7 25.58 -14.57 34.07
C ILE A 7 26.39 -15.87 34.08
N CYS A 8 25.75 -16.97 34.50
CA CYS A 8 26.29 -18.33 34.40
C CYS A 8 26.29 -18.83 32.94
N ASP A 9 27.39 -19.46 32.50
CA ASP A 9 27.52 -20.01 31.15
C ASP A 9 26.82 -21.38 31.04
N LEU A 10 25.56 -21.36 30.61
CA LEU A 10 24.69 -22.52 30.50
C LEU A 10 25.07 -23.44 29.33
N ARG A 11 26.01 -23.05 28.44
CA ARG A 11 26.54 -23.93 27.38
C ARG A 11 27.24 -25.16 27.93
N GLN A 12 27.77 -25.07 29.16
CA GLN A 12 28.38 -26.21 29.86
C GLN A 12 27.37 -27.33 30.17
N ASN A 13 26.07 -27.02 30.14
CA ASN A 13 24.99 -27.99 30.38
C ASN A 13 24.48 -28.67 29.10
N ASN A 14 25.12 -28.41 27.95
CA ASN A 14 24.75 -29.07 26.70
C ASN A 14 24.94 -30.59 26.81
N GLY A 15 23.90 -31.37 26.47
CA GLY A 15 23.92 -32.83 26.55
C GLY A 15 23.75 -33.43 27.95
N PHE A 16 23.51 -32.60 28.99
CA PHE A 16 23.27 -33.08 30.35
C PHE A 16 21.97 -33.91 30.45
N LYS A 17 22.08 -35.11 31.03
CA LYS A 17 20.98 -36.05 31.34
C LYS A 17 20.86 -36.20 32.86
N GLY A 18 19.65 -36.47 33.35
CA GLY A 18 19.30 -36.50 34.78
C GLY A 18 18.43 -35.32 35.22
N THR A 19 17.78 -34.61 34.29
CA THR A 19 16.87 -33.51 34.63
C THR A 19 15.45 -34.01 34.82
N LYS A 20 14.68 -33.31 35.65
CA LYS A 20 13.24 -33.57 35.84
C LYS A 20 12.38 -33.41 34.56
N PHE A 21 12.98 -32.93 33.47
CA PHE A 21 12.34 -32.68 32.18
C PHE A 21 12.81 -33.63 31.06
N ASP A 22 13.63 -34.64 31.37
CA ASP A 22 14.24 -35.50 30.35
C ASP A 22 13.22 -36.20 29.45
N THR A 23 12.11 -36.70 30.00
CA THR A 23 11.01 -37.28 29.23
C THR A 23 10.45 -36.31 28.18
N PHE A 24 10.36 -35.02 28.53
CA PHE A 24 9.92 -33.98 27.60
C PHE A 24 10.98 -33.70 26.53
N TRP A 25 12.26 -33.62 26.91
CA TRP A 25 13.36 -33.40 25.97
C TRP A 25 13.57 -34.54 24.99
N ASP A 26 13.47 -35.78 25.44
CA ASP A 26 13.59 -36.95 24.58
C ASP A 26 12.45 -37.00 23.56
N LYS A 27 11.24 -36.63 23.97
CA LYS A 27 10.09 -36.54 23.07
C LYS A 27 10.23 -35.40 22.06
N MET A 28 10.75 -34.25 22.49
CA MET A 28 11.06 -33.12 21.61
C MET A 28 12.17 -33.47 20.61
N GLY A 29 13.22 -34.15 21.05
CA GLY A 29 14.29 -34.65 20.18
C GLY A 29 13.76 -35.66 19.16
N ALA A 30 12.92 -36.61 19.59
CA ALA A 30 12.25 -37.55 18.70
C ALA A 30 11.36 -36.83 17.68
N TYR A 31 10.63 -35.80 18.10
CA TYR A 31 9.81 -34.98 17.20
C TYR A 31 10.64 -34.27 16.12
N PHE A 32 11.81 -33.74 16.47
CA PHE A 32 12.71 -33.14 15.49
C PHE A 32 13.37 -34.16 14.55
N ASN A 33 13.58 -35.39 15.03
CA ASN A 33 14.15 -36.48 14.21
C ASN A 33 13.13 -37.16 13.29
N GLU A 34 11.86 -37.27 13.73
CA GLU A 34 10.78 -37.94 12.98
C GLU A 34 10.22 -37.10 11.83
N ASN A 35 10.35 -35.78 11.91
CA ASN A 35 9.76 -34.87 10.93
C ASN A 35 10.84 -34.26 10.04
N SER A 36 10.81 -34.63 8.76
CA SER A 36 11.76 -34.13 7.77
C SER A 36 11.59 -32.61 7.53
N PRO A 37 12.68 -31.83 7.46
CA PRO A 37 12.66 -30.41 7.13
C PRO A 37 12.18 -30.17 5.69
N ALA A 38 11.44 -29.08 5.49
CA ALA A 38 11.03 -28.62 4.17
C ALA A 38 12.10 -27.73 3.52
N VAL A 39 12.27 -27.94 2.24
CA VAL A 39 13.21 -27.24 1.36
C VAL A 39 12.52 -25.92 0.95
N ASN A 40 12.97 -24.76 1.47
CA ASN A 40 12.80 -23.46 0.78
C ASN A 40 13.56 -23.57 -0.57
N ASP A 41 13.57 -22.68 -1.55
CA ASP A 41 14.21 -23.04 -2.85
C ASP A 41 14.99 -21.90 -3.51
N ARG A 42 15.21 -20.80 -2.79
CA ARG A 42 15.42 -19.50 -3.44
C ARG A 42 16.83 -18.91 -3.47
N ARG A 43 17.87 -19.44 -2.82
CA ARG A 43 19.26 -18.93 -2.97
C ARG A 43 20.33 -19.97 -2.60
N HIS A 44 21.49 -19.84 -3.25
CA HIS A 44 22.75 -20.58 -3.14
C HIS A 44 23.35 -20.67 -1.71
N GLY A 45 22.67 -21.31 -0.76
CA GLY A 45 23.18 -21.59 0.58
C GLY A 45 22.53 -22.83 1.22
N ASN A 46 23.29 -23.57 2.02
CA ASN A 46 22.99 -24.91 2.56
C ASN A 46 22.04 -24.92 3.79
N ILE A 47 20.93 -24.16 3.78
CA ILE A 47 20.15 -23.91 5.00
C ILE A 47 18.66 -24.34 4.83
N LEU A 48 18.17 -25.35 5.59
CA LEU A 48 16.84 -26.04 5.47
C LEU A 48 15.72 -25.58 6.40
N TYR A 49 14.44 -25.36 6.06
CA TYR A 49 13.40 -25.00 7.05
C TYR A 49 12.76 -26.18 7.84
N MET A 50 12.45 -26.02 9.13
CA MET A 50 11.65 -26.86 10.02
C MET A 50 10.30 -26.16 10.34
N PRO A 51 9.25 -26.46 9.57
CA PRO A 51 7.93 -25.83 9.66
C PRO A 51 6.96 -26.42 10.71
N LEU A 52 7.51 -27.18 11.65
CA LEU A 52 6.71 -28.10 12.44
C LEU A 52 5.98 -27.42 13.61
N ALA A 53 6.56 -26.34 14.16
CA ALA A 53 5.99 -25.58 15.26
C ALA A 53 6.09 -24.07 15.02
N ILE A 54 4.96 -23.39 15.21
CA ILE A 54 4.68 -21.99 14.84
C ILE A 54 5.28 -21.02 15.86
N SER A 55 5.41 -21.44 17.12
CA SER A 55 6.03 -20.70 18.21
C SER A 55 6.58 -21.67 19.26
N ILE A 56 7.29 -21.17 20.28
CA ILE A 56 7.74 -22.01 21.39
C ILE A 56 6.57 -22.57 22.18
N ARG A 57 5.49 -21.79 22.31
CA ARG A 57 4.23 -22.21 22.92
C ARG A 57 3.57 -23.33 22.13
N ASP A 58 3.45 -23.16 20.82
CA ASP A 58 2.87 -24.18 19.93
C ASP A 58 3.73 -25.46 19.91
N LEU A 59 5.07 -25.32 19.86
CA LEU A 59 5.98 -26.44 20.02
C LEU A 59 5.74 -27.18 21.33
N ARG A 60 5.62 -26.44 22.44
CA ARG A 60 5.34 -27.00 23.76
C ARG A 60 4.01 -27.75 23.78
N GLU A 61 2.95 -27.17 23.22
CA GLU A 61 1.62 -27.81 23.13
C GLU A 61 1.62 -29.06 22.25
N ILE A 62 2.33 -29.05 21.11
CA ILE A 62 2.50 -30.22 20.24
C ILE A 62 3.18 -31.35 21.01
N ILE A 63 4.28 -31.08 21.73
CA ILE A 63 4.98 -32.10 22.50
C ILE A 63 4.13 -32.62 23.65
N ILE A 64 3.38 -31.76 24.36
CA ILE A 64 2.42 -32.16 25.41
C ILE A 64 1.37 -33.12 24.83
N LYS A 65 0.77 -32.77 23.70
CA LYS A 65 -0.23 -33.63 23.03
C LYS A 65 0.36 -35.01 22.69
N ARG A 66 1.58 -35.04 22.13
CA ARG A 66 2.26 -36.29 21.79
C ARG A 66 2.71 -37.11 23.00
N LEU A 67 2.91 -36.49 24.16
CA LEU A 67 3.17 -37.17 25.42
C LEU A 67 1.88 -37.85 25.92
N ASN A 68 0.77 -37.12 25.91
CA ASN A 68 -0.54 -37.62 26.36
C ASN A 68 -1.09 -38.77 25.49
N GLU A 69 -0.76 -38.81 24.19
CA GLU A 69 -1.17 -39.89 23.28
C GLU A 69 -0.41 -41.22 23.50
N LYS A 70 0.80 -41.19 24.08
CA LYS A 70 1.64 -42.39 24.29
C LYS A 70 1.80 -42.80 25.76
N LEU A 71 1.44 -41.94 26.72
CA LEU A 71 1.60 -42.17 28.15
C LEU A 71 0.31 -41.81 28.90
N ILE A 72 -0.19 -42.76 29.68
CA ILE A 72 -1.15 -42.51 30.76
C ILE A 72 -0.32 -42.13 31.99
N SER A 73 0.06 -40.86 32.17
CA SER A 73 0.59 -40.45 33.49
C SER A 73 0.55 -38.95 33.75
N GLU A 74 -0.04 -38.58 34.88
CA GLU A 74 -0.05 -37.24 35.50
C GLU A 74 1.34 -36.80 36.04
N THR A 75 2.42 -37.54 35.79
CA THR A 75 3.74 -37.33 36.42
C THR A 75 4.80 -36.65 35.56
N VAL A 76 4.53 -36.36 34.28
CA VAL A 76 5.52 -35.69 33.41
C VAL A 76 5.55 -34.19 33.68
N LEU A 77 6.69 -33.68 34.13
CA LEU A 77 6.89 -32.24 34.32
C LEU A 77 7.14 -31.54 32.97
N ILE A 78 6.43 -30.44 32.76
CA ILE A 78 6.50 -29.65 31.52
C ILE A 78 7.33 -28.38 31.78
N PRO A 79 8.40 -28.12 31.01
CA PRO A 79 9.21 -26.91 31.15
C PRO A 79 8.47 -25.64 30.72
N SER A 80 8.93 -24.48 31.21
CA SER A 80 8.43 -23.17 30.76
C SER A 80 8.88 -22.87 29.34
N GLU A 81 8.15 -22.00 28.64
CA GLU A 81 8.49 -21.56 27.27
C GLU A 81 9.88 -20.94 27.22
N GLU A 82 10.23 -20.11 28.21
CA GLU A 82 11.55 -19.49 28.29
C GLU A 82 12.65 -20.54 28.47
N TRP A 83 12.43 -21.58 29.27
CA TRP A 83 13.41 -22.65 29.44
C TRP A 83 13.61 -23.47 28.15
N ILE A 84 12.53 -23.70 27.38
CA ILE A 84 12.61 -24.33 26.05
C ILE A 84 13.40 -23.44 25.09
N ARG A 85 13.16 -22.11 25.09
CA ARG A 85 13.88 -21.14 24.25
C ARG A 85 15.39 -21.20 24.44
N LEU A 86 15.82 -21.32 25.69
CA LEU A 86 17.23 -21.39 26.08
C LEU A 86 17.88 -22.73 25.70
N GLN A 87 17.11 -23.77 25.36
CA GLN A 87 17.68 -25.03 24.86
C GLN A 87 18.14 -24.96 23.39
N PHE A 88 17.84 -23.87 22.68
CA PHE A 88 18.21 -23.66 21.29
C PHE A 88 19.59 -22.99 21.17
N GLN A 89 20.11 -22.87 19.95
CA GLN A 89 21.31 -22.11 19.64
C GLN A 89 21.01 -20.59 19.65
N PRO A 90 21.93 -19.76 20.16
CA PRO A 90 21.77 -18.31 20.18
C PRO A 90 21.71 -17.73 18.76
N THR A 91 20.94 -16.66 18.58
CA THR A 91 20.83 -15.96 17.28
C THR A 91 22.15 -15.32 16.86
N ASN A 92 22.85 -14.73 17.83
CA ASN A 92 24.19 -14.20 17.67
C ASN A 92 25.09 -14.87 18.72
N PRO A 93 26.05 -15.71 18.32
CA PRO A 93 26.91 -16.42 19.27
C PRO A 93 27.93 -15.50 19.98
N ILE A 94 28.07 -14.24 19.56
CA ILE A 94 29.09 -13.30 20.03
C ILE A 94 28.55 -12.40 21.17
N THR A 95 27.23 -12.31 21.36
CA THR A 95 26.64 -11.49 22.43
C THR A 95 26.79 -12.14 23.79
N GLU A 96 26.98 -11.36 24.86
CA GLU A 96 27.07 -11.89 26.24
C GLU A 96 25.84 -12.71 26.66
N SER A 97 24.65 -12.36 26.19
CA SER A 97 23.41 -13.13 26.40
C SER A 97 23.42 -14.53 25.76
N ALA A 98 24.35 -14.81 24.84
CA ALA A 98 24.52 -16.14 24.25
C ALA A 98 24.95 -17.18 25.29
N LYS A 99 25.59 -16.76 26.39
CA LYS A 99 25.98 -17.62 27.52
C LYS A 99 24.78 -18.25 28.23
N GLN A 100 23.57 -17.68 28.08
CA GLN A 100 22.35 -18.22 28.67
C GLN A 100 21.74 -19.39 27.86
N TYR A 101 22.22 -19.65 26.64
CA TYR A 101 21.71 -20.73 25.80
C TYR A 101 22.51 -22.01 26.02
N THR A 102 21.84 -23.15 26.19
CA THR A 102 22.51 -24.45 26.34
C THR A 102 22.90 -25.04 24.97
N GLY A 103 22.16 -24.72 23.91
CA GLY A 103 22.37 -25.29 22.58
C GLY A 103 22.06 -26.79 22.46
N ARG A 104 21.26 -27.35 23.39
CA ARG A 104 20.83 -28.78 23.42
C ARG A 104 20.25 -29.26 22.10
N PHE A 105 19.50 -28.40 21.42
CA PHE A 105 18.99 -28.68 20.08
C PHE A 105 19.69 -27.79 19.06
N ASN A 106 20.10 -28.36 17.93
CA ASN A 106 20.78 -27.64 16.85
C ASN A 106 19.80 -26.80 16.00
N ILE A 107 19.11 -25.87 16.65
CA ILE A 107 18.05 -25.03 16.10
C ILE A 107 18.34 -23.59 16.52
N LYS A 108 18.24 -22.60 15.63
CA LYS A 108 18.38 -21.17 15.97
C LYS A 108 17.29 -20.31 15.37
N PHE A 109 17.01 -19.16 15.99
CA PHE A 109 16.21 -18.11 15.37
C PHE A 109 17.08 -17.29 14.40
N MET A 110 16.61 -17.04 13.17
CA MET A 110 17.33 -16.20 12.19
C MET A 110 16.44 -15.12 11.60
N VAL A 111 16.86 -13.85 11.58
CA VAL A 111 16.12 -12.71 10.98
C VAL A 111 16.58 -12.45 9.56
N GLN A 112 15.66 -12.53 8.59
CA GLN A 112 15.92 -12.04 7.24
C GLN A 112 15.69 -10.52 7.17
N ALA A 113 16.74 -9.76 6.89
CA ALA A 113 16.68 -8.31 6.71
C ALA A 113 16.67 -7.94 5.21
N ARG A 114 15.88 -6.92 4.84
CA ARG A 114 16.05 -6.18 3.57
C ARG A 114 16.51 -4.77 3.92
N GLN A 115 17.63 -4.34 3.35
CA GLN A 115 18.25 -3.03 3.59
C GLN A 115 17.99 -2.00 2.47
N LEU A 116 17.35 -2.38 1.37
CA LEU A 116 17.04 -1.43 0.28
C LEU A 116 15.58 -0.98 0.36
N ARG A 117 15.39 0.27 0.78
CA ARG A 117 14.09 0.95 0.88
C ARG A 117 14.02 2.04 -0.17
N LYS A 118 12.86 2.18 -0.83
CA LYS A 118 12.61 3.27 -1.76
C LYS A 118 11.93 4.40 -0.98
N ASP A 119 12.54 5.58 -0.99
CA ASP A 119 12.00 6.73 -0.29
C ASP A 119 10.94 7.45 -1.15
N HIS A 120 10.08 8.24 -0.51
CA HIS A 120 9.04 9.04 -1.16
C HIS A 120 9.11 10.49 -0.63
N PRO A 121 8.97 11.53 -1.47
CA PRO A 121 9.04 12.91 -1.00
C PRO A 121 8.05 13.24 0.13
N ASP A 122 6.85 12.63 0.10
CA ASP A 122 5.81 12.86 1.11
C ASP A 122 5.95 12.01 2.39
N THR A 123 7.04 11.24 2.58
CA THR A 123 7.22 10.33 3.74
C THR A 123 6.96 11.04 5.07
N HIS A 124 7.65 12.16 5.32
CA HIS A 124 7.55 12.91 6.57
C HIS A 124 6.16 13.50 6.78
N TYR A 125 5.52 13.99 5.71
CA TYR A 125 4.17 14.53 5.75
C TYR A 125 3.15 13.45 6.14
N CYS A 126 3.21 12.27 5.52
CA CYS A 126 2.35 11.13 5.86
C CYS A 126 2.62 10.59 7.27
N ALA A 127 3.86 10.64 7.75
CA ALA A 127 4.19 10.27 9.12
C ALA A 127 3.60 11.25 10.14
N ALA A 128 3.62 12.56 9.87
CA ALA A 128 2.97 13.58 10.69
C ALA A 128 1.44 13.40 10.71
N LEU A 129 0.83 13.13 9.56
CA LEU A 129 -0.60 12.77 9.47
C LEU A 129 -0.92 11.53 10.32
N PHE A 130 -0.07 10.50 10.28
CA PHE A 130 -0.24 9.30 11.12
C PHE A 130 -0.04 9.56 12.61
N ARG A 131 0.84 10.50 12.98
CA ARG A 131 0.92 11.01 14.36
C ARG A 131 -0.39 11.70 14.75
N TYR A 132 -0.91 12.61 13.93
CA TYR A 132 -2.15 13.33 14.21
C TYR A 132 -3.37 12.40 14.34
N LEU A 133 -3.49 11.38 13.48
CA LEU A 133 -4.59 10.40 13.60
C LEU A 133 -4.55 9.66 14.94
N ARG A 134 -3.34 9.30 15.42
CA ARG A 134 -3.16 8.64 16.72
C ARG A 134 -3.48 9.59 17.88
N GLU A 135 -3.04 10.84 17.82
CA GLU A 135 -3.39 11.85 18.84
C GLU A 135 -4.89 12.17 18.84
N PHE A 136 -5.53 12.21 17.67
CA PHE A 136 -6.99 12.32 17.53
C PHE A 136 -7.70 11.12 18.15
N ALA A 137 -7.22 9.90 17.89
CA ALA A 137 -7.79 8.69 18.48
C ALA A 137 -7.68 8.70 20.02
N ILE A 138 -6.57 9.20 20.57
CA ILE A 138 -6.40 9.40 22.03
C ILE A 138 -7.40 10.44 22.56
N LEU A 139 -7.57 11.57 21.86
CA LEU A 139 -8.48 12.64 22.28
C LEU A 139 -9.94 12.16 22.41
N TYR A 140 -10.38 11.26 21.51
CA TYR A 140 -11.74 10.72 21.50
C TYR A 140 -11.80 9.24 21.88
N GLN A 141 -10.86 8.76 22.70
CA GLN A 141 -10.62 7.34 23.00
C GLN A 141 -11.90 6.54 23.32
N GLN A 142 -12.85 7.10 24.07
CA GLN A 142 -14.09 6.44 24.47
C GLN A 142 -15.12 6.27 23.34
N HIS A 143 -14.91 6.95 22.21
CA HIS A 143 -15.87 7.05 21.12
C HIS A 143 -15.30 6.59 19.77
N VAL A 144 -14.03 6.17 19.73
CA VAL A 144 -13.31 5.81 18.50
C VAL A 144 -13.08 4.30 18.43
N SER A 145 -13.38 3.72 17.26
CA SER A 145 -12.81 2.45 16.82
C SER A 145 -11.68 2.72 15.83
N PHE A 146 -10.47 2.23 16.08
CA PHE A 146 -9.32 2.44 15.21
C PHE A 146 -8.87 1.12 14.56
N ILE A 147 -8.97 1.05 13.23
CA ILE A 147 -8.64 -0.12 12.43
C ILE A 147 -7.45 0.17 11.52
N CYS A 148 -6.48 -0.73 11.53
CA CYS A 148 -5.42 -0.81 10.52
C CYS A 148 -5.67 -2.07 9.67
N ALA A 149 -5.68 -1.96 8.34
CA ALA A 149 -5.95 -3.10 7.48
C ALA A 149 -4.96 -3.20 6.31
N ASP A 150 -4.71 -4.43 5.86
CA ASP A 150 -3.84 -4.70 4.72
C ASP A 150 -4.16 -6.08 4.11
N ASP A 151 -3.87 -6.23 2.81
CA ASP A 151 -3.95 -7.49 2.09
C ASP A 151 -2.56 -8.14 2.00
N LYS A 152 -2.49 -9.41 2.36
CA LYS A 152 -1.26 -10.18 2.27
C LYS A 152 -1.02 -10.70 0.86
N HIS A 153 0.22 -11.06 0.58
CA HIS A 153 0.57 -11.77 -0.64
C HIS A 153 -0.27 -13.04 -0.86
N LYS A 154 -0.59 -13.27 -2.14
CA LYS A 154 -1.33 -14.43 -2.65
C LYS A 154 -0.66 -15.75 -2.28
N VAL A 155 -1.43 -16.67 -1.72
CA VAL A 155 -1.05 -18.05 -1.41
C VAL A 155 -1.47 -18.92 -2.59
N SER A 156 -0.52 -19.48 -3.34
CA SER A 156 -0.81 -20.31 -4.52
C SER A 156 -1.36 -21.70 -4.15
N ILE A 157 -2.29 -22.20 -4.97
CA ILE A 157 -2.96 -23.51 -4.88
C ILE A 157 -2.77 -24.25 -6.23
N GLY A 158 -2.17 -25.45 -6.23
CA GLY A 158 -1.99 -26.32 -7.41
C GLY A 158 -0.55 -26.82 -7.70
N GLU A 159 -0.47 -27.98 -8.38
CA GLU A 159 0.65 -28.90 -8.74
C GLU A 159 2.05 -28.76 -8.12
N GLY A 160 2.64 -29.94 -7.86
CA GLY A 160 3.73 -30.27 -6.93
C GLY A 160 5.13 -29.80 -7.31
N ILE A 161 5.25 -28.71 -8.06
CA ILE A 161 6.52 -28.05 -8.31
C ILE A 161 6.40 -26.59 -7.82
N ASN A 162 7.32 -26.21 -6.92
CA ASN A 162 7.40 -24.87 -6.35
C ASN A 162 7.66 -23.86 -7.46
N THR A 163 6.75 -22.90 -7.64
CA THR A 163 6.90 -21.79 -8.58
C THR A 163 7.31 -20.51 -7.85
N SER A 164 8.23 -19.76 -8.45
CA SER A 164 8.81 -18.54 -7.89
C SER A 164 7.78 -17.40 -7.80
N THR A 165 6.95 -17.34 -6.74
CA THR A 165 6.07 -16.18 -6.51
C THR A 165 6.87 -14.99 -5.97
N GLY A 166 7.03 -13.90 -6.72
CA GLY A 166 7.97 -12.79 -6.49
C GLY A 166 7.91 -12.02 -5.15
N VAL A 167 7.33 -12.58 -4.09
CA VAL A 167 7.07 -11.92 -2.80
C VAL A 167 7.70 -12.67 -1.62
N ARG A 168 7.89 -11.94 -0.51
CA ARG A 168 8.76 -12.24 0.64
C ARG A 168 8.39 -13.54 1.36
N ASN A 169 9.34 -14.46 1.50
CA ASN A 169 9.35 -15.48 2.57
C ASN A 169 10.14 -14.93 3.78
N ARG A 170 9.80 -15.34 5.03
CA ARG A 170 10.55 -14.97 6.25
C ARG A 170 10.57 -16.10 7.30
N LYS A 171 11.64 -16.07 8.11
CA LYS A 171 12.01 -16.82 9.33
C LYS A 171 11.54 -18.27 9.44
N THR A 172 12.53 -19.14 9.43
CA THR A 172 12.31 -20.58 9.33
C THR A 172 13.45 -21.30 10.05
N MET A 173 13.14 -22.17 11.02
CA MET A 173 14.13 -22.95 11.81
C MET A 173 14.91 -23.85 10.88
N VAL A 174 16.23 -24.01 11.01
CA VAL A 174 16.99 -24.67 9.95
C VAL A 174 18.09 -25.62 10.39
N PHE A 175 18.10 -26.84 9.82
CA PHE A 175 19.20 -27.79 10.01
C PHE A 175 20.43 -27.33 9.22
N GLN A 176 21.60 -27.61 9.77
CA GLN A 176 22.86 -26.98 9.37
C GLN A 176 23.46 -27.49 8.05
N GLU A 177 23.03 -28.65 7.52
CA GLU A 177 23.77 -29.39 6.49
C GLU A 177 22.98 -29.86 5.25
N THR A 178 21.98 -29.13 4.72
CA THR A 178 21.22 -29.67 3.54
C THR A 178 20.72 -28.59 2.54
N PRO A 179 20.72 -28.87 1.21
CA PRO A 179 20.44 -27.87 0.16
C PRO A 179 18.96 -27.81 -0.31
N LEU A 180 18.70 -26.85 -1.22
CA LEU A 180 17.48 -26.05 -1.36
C LEU A 180 17.09 -25.83 -2.87
N VAL A 181 16.08 -26.46 -3.51
CA VAL A 181 15.83 -26.46 -5.00
C VAL A 181 14.34 -26.43 -5.55
N ALA A 182 13.94 -25.42 -6.38
CA ALA A 182 12.60 -25.22 -7.05
C ALA A 182 12.69 -25.19 -8.59
N CYS A 183 11.56 -25.29 -9.30
CA CYS A 183 11.48 -25.04 -10.75
C CYS A 183 10.90 -23.66 -11.13
N ASP A 184 11.20 -23.26 -12.36
CA ASP A 184 11.01 -21.91 -12.88
C ASP A 184 10.06 -21.90 -14.07
N HIS A 185 8.74 -21.93 -13.87
CA HIS A 185 7.75 -21.67 -14.94
C HIS A 185 6.45 -21.03 -14.42
N ASP A 186 6.00 -19.96 -15.09
CA ASP A 186 4.74 -19.25 -14.84
C ASP A 186 3.56 -19.97 -15.51
N PHE A 187 2.80 -20.77 -14.74
CA PHE A 187 1.42 -21.11 -15.06
C PHE A 187 0.51 -20.66 -13.91
N THR A 188 -0.59 -20.01 -14.24
CA THR A 188 -1.54 -19.36 -13.32
C THR A 188 -2.18 -20.37 -12.38
N LYS A 189 -1.62 -20.50 -11.17
CA LYS A 189 -2.17 -21.23 -10.03
C LYS A 189 -3.33 -20.44 -9.43
N LEU A 190 -4.42 -21.13 -9.04
CA LEU A 190 -5.44 -20.59 -8.13
C LEU A 190 -4.73 -19.99 -6.91
N SER A 191 -5.26 -18.93 -6.30
CA SER A 191 -4.59 -18.35 -5.12
C SER A 191 -5.56 -17.75 -4.12
N LEU A 192 -5.23 -17.87 -2.84
CA LEU A 192 -5.95 -17.20 -1.76
C LEU A 192 -5.23 -15.91 -1.37
N THR A 193 -5.98 -14.84 -1.13
CA THR A 193 -5.46 -13.58 -0.61
C THR A 193 -5.91 -13.43 0.84
N PRO A 194 -5.01 -13.57 1.83
CA PRO A 194 -5.33 -13.26 3.22
C PRO A 194 -5.56 -11.75 3.40
N SER A 195 -6.78 -11.36 3.76
CA SER A 195 -7.20 -10.01 4.20
C SER A 195 -6.98 -9.91 5.71
N VAL A 196 -6.37 -8.83 6.20
CA VAL A 196 -6.18 -8.63 7.66
C VAL A 196 -6.77 -7.31 8.10
N ILE A 197 -7.53 -7.37 9.20
CA ILE A 197 -8.15 -6.24 9.87
C ILE A 197 -7.68 -6.25 11.32
N PHE A 198 -6.90 -5.24 11.71
CA PHE A 198 -6.35 -5.10 13.04
C PHE A 198 -7.02 -3.93 13.79
N PHE A 199 -7.79 -4.26 14.82
CA PHE A 199 -8.37 -3.29 15.75
C PHE A 199 -7.31 -2.90 16.77
N CYS A 200 -6.92 -1.63 16.77
CA CYS A 200 -5.91 -1.10 17.67
C CYS A 200 -6.56 -0.75 19.01
N ASN A 201 -5.99 -1.26 20.11
CA ASN A 201 -6.26 -0.74 21.44
C ASN A 201 -5.64 0.64 21.54
N ILE A 202 -6.49 1.67 21.67
CA ILE A 202 -6.03 3.05 21.75
C ILE A 202 -5.44 3.28 23.16
N PRO A 203 -4.16 3.60 23.31
CA PRO A 203 -3.55 3.84 24.61
C PRO A 203 -3.90 5.22 25.18
N GLN A 204 -3.57 5.46 26.46
CA GLN A 204 -3.73 6.76 27.12
C GLN A 204 -2.76 7.85 26.62
N SER A 205 -1.65 7.47 25.98
CA SER A 205 -0.60 8.39 25.53
C SER A 205 0.01 7.94 24.20
N ILE A 206 0.52 8.89 23.41
CA ILE A 206 1.12 8.66 22.10
C ILE A 206 2.43 7.85 22.18
N GLU A 207 3.08 7.85 23.34
CA GLU A 207 4.33 7.11 23.61
C GLU A 207 4.10 5.60 23.78
N ASN A 208 2.87 5.23 24.15
CA ASN A 208 2.49 3.83 24.36
C ASN A 208 2.23 3.12 23.02
N SER A 209 2.25 1.78 23.07
CA SER A 209 2.11 0.95 21.87
C SER A 209 0.70 1.03 21.28
N PHE A 210 0.62 1.29 19.97
CA PHE A 210 -0.57 1.12 19.12
C PHE A 210 -0.57 -0.24 18.41
N TYR A 211 0.27 -1.18 18.84
CA TYR A 211 0.41 -2.51 18.23
C TYR A 211 -0.21 -3.63 19.08
N SER A 212 -1.06 -3.26 20.05
CA SER A 212 -1.90 -4.20 20.81
C SER A 212 -3.35 -4.06 20.36
N GLY A 213 -4.11 -5.15 20.44
CA GLY A 213 -5.52 -5.19 20.07
C GLY A 213 -5.89 -6.46 19.30
N LYS A 214 -7.05 -6.46 18.66
CA LYS A 214 -7.66 -7.66 18.12
C LYS A 214 -7.44 -7.80 16.62
N VAL A 215 -7.07 -8.99 16.17
CA VAL A 215 -6.79 -9.28 14.76
C VAL A 215 -7.86 -10.19 14.18
N PHE A 216 -8.38 -9.80 13.03
CA PHE A 216 -9.27 -10.58 12.20
C PHE A 216 -8.63 -10.87 10.85
N VAL A 217 -8.83 -12.09 10.36
CA VAL A 217 -8.25 -12.55 9.09
C VAL A 217 -9.30 -13.26 8.25
N SER A 218 -9.33 -12.96 6.95
CA SER A 218 -10.16 -13.65 5.97
C SER A 218 -9.33 -14.16 4.79
N PHE A 219 -9.65 -15.35 4.28
CA PHE A 219 -8.95 -15.97 3.16
C PHE A 219 -9.82 -15.90 1.90
N LYS A 220 -9.51 -14.94 1.03
CA LYS A 220 -10.30 -14.66 -0.18
C LYS A 220 -9.80 -15.47 -1.36
N ASP A 221 -10.69 -16.13 -2.09
CA ASP A 221 -10.32 -16.69 -3.39
C ASP A 221 -10.05 -15.57 -4.40
N THR A 222 -8.87 -15.55 -5.00
CA THR A 222 -8.45 -14.46 -5.89
C THR A 222 -9.27 -14.38 -7.17
N VAL A 223 -9.86 -15.49 -7.62
CA VAL A 223 -10.65 -15.58 -8.86
C VAL A 223 -12.11 -15.23 -8.58
N PHE A 224 -12.71 -15.82 -7.56
CA PHE A 224 -14.15 -15.70 -7.28
C PHE A 224 -14.50 -14.60 -6.26
N GLN A 225 -13.54 -14.19 -5.42
CA GLN A 225 -13.69 -13.18 -4.38
C GLN A 225 -12.62 -12.08 -4.52
N PRO A 226 -12.54 -11.41 -5.69
CA PRO A 226 -11.51 -10.41 -5.92
C PRO A 226 -11.61 -9.28 -4.90
N SER A 227 -10.45 -8.79 -4.43
CA SER A 227 -10.38 -7.57 -3.63
C SER A 227 -11.01 -6.41 -4.40
N SER A 228 -11.85 -5.67 -3.69
CA SER A 228 -12.49 -4.46 -4.19
C SER A 228 -12.82 -3.55 -3.02
N ALA A 229 -12.86 -2.24 -3.28
CA ALA A 229 -13.17 -1.26 -2.24
C ALA A 229 -14.46 -1.59 -1.46
N ILE A 230 -15.53 -2.00 -2.15
CA ILE A 230 -16.82 -2.29 -1.52
C ILE A 230 -16.74 -3.54 -0.64
N ARG A 231 -16.07 -4.59 -1.13
CA ARG A 231 -15.82 -5.83 -0.36
C ARG A 231 -15.07 -5.52 0.94
N HIS A 232 -13.98 -4.76 0.85
CA HIS A 232 -13.21 -4.37 2.04
C HIS A 232 -14.08 -3.60 3.05
N THR A 233 -14.91 -2.66 2.60
CA THR A 233 -15.80 -1.91 3.52
C THR A 233 -16.89 -2.79 4.14
N THR A 234 -17.43 -3.76 3.39
CA THR A 234 -18.37 -4.74 3.94
C THR A 234 -17.69 -5.64 4.97
N GLU A 235 -16.46 -6.10 4.69
CA GLU A 235 -15.64 -6.84 5.64
C GLU A 235 -15.38 -6.01 6.90
N PHE A 236 -14.98 -4.74 6.78
CA PHE A 236 -14.82 -3.84 7.93
C PHE A 236 -16.09 -3.74 8.76
N TYR A 237 -17.26 -3.54 8.14
CA TYR A 237 -18.52 -3.42 8.86
C TYR A 237 -18.87 -4.71 9.63
N ASN A 238 -18.77 -5.86 8.97
CA ASN A 238 -19.04 -7.15 9.60
C ASN A 238 -18.11 -7.38 10.79
N THR A 239 -16.81 -7.11 10.63
CA THR A 239 -15.85 -7.25 11.71
C THR A 239 -16.08 -6.25 12.85
N ILE A 240 -16.52 -5.03 12.55
CA ILE A 240 -16.90 -4.03 13.55
C ILE A 240 -18.09 -4.52 14.39
N LEU A 241 -19.12 -5.08 13.76
CA LEU A 241 -20.27 -5.67 14.45
C LEU A 241 -19.84 -6.81 15.39
N THR A 242 -18.99 -7.71 14.89
CA THR A 242 -18.46 -8.83 15.67
C THR A 242 -17.59 -8.35 16.84
N HIS A 243 -16.69 -7.39 16.61
CA HIS A 243 -15.79 -6.88 17.65
C HIS A 243 -16.57 -6.19 18.77
N HIS A 244 -17.55 -5.36 18.44
CA HIS A 244 -18.25 -4.51 19.40
C HIS A 244 -19.60 -5.06 19.86
N LEU A 245 -19.96 -6.30 19.49
CA LEU A 245 -21.23 -6.94 19.84
C LEU A 245 -22.45 -6.03 19.54
N ASN A 246 -22.47 -5.42 18.37
CA ASN A 246 -23.44 -4.42 17.90
C ASN A 246 -23.40 -3.03 18.59
N ASN A 247 -22.56 -2.81 19.62
CA ASN A 247 -22.39 -1.50 20.25
C ASN A 247 -21.25 -0.70 19.59
N ILE A 248 -21.45 -0.31 18.34
CA ILE A 248 -20.42 0.31 17.50
C ILE A 248 -20.07 1.73 18.01
N PRO A 249 -18.79 2.08 18.25
CA PRO A 249 -18.41 3.46 18.58
C PRO A 249 -18.78 4.45 17.46
N PRO A 250 -19.19 5.70 17.79
CA PRO A 250 -19.68 6.65 16.81
C PRO A 250 -18.59 7.21 15.87
N ILE A 251 -17.30 7.07 16.20
CA ILE A 251 -16.20 7.52 15.35
C ILE A 251 -15.40 6.30 14.84
N LEU A 252 -15.14 6.24 13.53
CA LEU A 252 -14.30 5.21 12.92
C LEU A 252 -13.04 5.82 12.30
N CYS A 253 -11.87 5.33 12.70
CA CYS A 253 -10.58 5.63 12.07
C CYS A 253 -10.08 4.40 11.31
N LEU A 254 -9.73 4.55 10.03
CA LEU A 254 -9.15 3.50 9.18
C LEU A 254 -7.74 3.92 8.71
N TYR A 255 -6.80 2.98 8.73
CA TYR A 255 -5.45 3.16 8.19
C TYR A 255 -5.03 1.99 7.29
N THR A 256 -4.64 2.27 6.05
CA THR A 256 -4.35 1.23 5.04
C THR A 256 -3.13 1.57 4.17
N ASP A 257 -2.67 0.60 3.35
CA ASP A 257 -1.44 0.67 2.54
C ASP A 257 -1.52 1.60 1.30
N GLY A 258 -2.71 2.14 1.02
CA GLY A 258 -2.96 3.04 -0.09
C GLY A 258 -3.03 2.38 -1.47
N GLY A 259 -3.22 1.06 -1.53
CA GLY A 259 -3.53 0.33 -2.77
C GLY A 259 -4.78 0.87 -3.49
N PRO A 260 -5.04 0.43 -4.74
CA PRO A 260 -6.16 0.92 -5.55
C PRO A 260 -7.52 0.90 -4.83
N ASP A 261 -7.78 -0.15 -4.05
CA ASP A 261 -9.04 -0.35 -3.31
C ASP A 261 -9.18 0.51 -2.05
N HIS A 262 -8.11 1.16 -1.63
CA HIS A 262 -8.11 2.09 -0.52
C HIS A 262 -7.86 3.52 -0.97
N ARG A 263 -7.71 3.75 -2.27
CA ARG A 263 -7.37 5.06 -2.79
C ARG A 263 -8.59 5.99 -2.80
N THR A 264 -8.85 6.69 -1.69
CA THR A 264 -9.89 7.74 -1.49
C THR A 264 -10.16 8.77 -2.61
N ILE A 265 -9.29 8.92 -3.62
CA ILE A 265 -9.58 9.74 -4.81
C ILE A 265 -10.41 8.99 -5.87
N PHE A 266 -10.47 7.67 -5.78
CA PHE A 266 -11.22 6.82 -6.69
C PHE A 266 -12.69 6.78 -6.25
N GLY A 267 -13.57 6.96 -7.22
CA GLY A 267 -15.02 7.00 -7.01
C GLY A 267 -15.57 5.74 -6.35
N SER A 268 -15.07 4.57 -6.73
CA SER A 268 -15.42 3.28 -6.11
C SER A 268 -15.12 3.27 -4.60
N VAL A 269 -13.96 3.78 -4.20
CA VAL A 269 -13.54 3.86 -2.80
C VAL A 269 -14.39 4.88 -2.04
N GLN A 270 -14.68 6.03 -2.64
CA GLN A 270 -15.55 7.05 -2.04
C GLN A 270 -16.94 6.49 -1.76
N ILE A 271 -17.57 5.84 -2.74
CA ILE A 271 -18.87 5.18 -2.60
C ILE A 271 -18.85 4.16 -1.47
N SER A 272 -17.84 3.30 -1.46
CA SER A 272 -17.72 2.21 -0.47
C SER A 272 -17.63 2.76 0.95
N LEU A 273 -16.86 3.83 1.15
CA LEU A 273 -16.74 4.50 2.45
C LEU A 273 -18.02 5.23 2.86
N ILE A 274 -18.78 5.79 1.92
CA ILE A 274 -20.10 6.38 2.18
C ILE A 274 -21.08 5.31 2.63
N CYS A 275 -21.12 4.16 1.97
CA CYS A 275 -21.92 3.02 2.41
C CYS A 275 -21.56 2.63 3.85
N LEU A 276 -20.26 2.51 4.15
CA LEU A 276 -19.79 2.19 5.51
C LEU A 276 -20.21 3.23 6.55
N PHE A 277 -20.09 4.52 6.21
CA PHE A 277 -20.50 5.62 7.08
C PHE A 277 -21.98 5.57 7.43
N LEU A 278 -22.82 5.42 6.41
CA LEU A 278 -24.27 5.37 6.59
C LEU A 278 -24.70 4.09 7.31
N HIS A 279 -24.12 2.93 6.96
CA HIS A 279 -24.51 1.66 7.57
C HIS A 279 -24.10 1.54 9.03
N GLY A 280 -22.89 1.99 9.37
CA GLY A 280 -22.43 2.03 10.75
C GLY A 280 -23.01 3.17 11.58
N ASN A 281 -23.80 4.05 10.96
CA ASN A 281 -24.35 5.25 11.59
C ASN A 281 -23.26 6.04 12.35
N PHE A 282 -22.11 6.21 11.71
CA PHE A 282 -20.98 6.92 12.32
C PHE A 282 -21.25 8.43 12.31
N ASP A 283 -20.82 9.12 13.35
CA ASP A 283 -20.82 10.59 13.41
C ASP A 283 -19.62 11.16 12.65
N MET A 284 -18.51 10.42 12.64
CA MET A 284 -17.34 10.74 11.85
C MET A 284 -16.61 9.47 11.44
N LEU A 285 -16.21 9.43 10.19
CA LEU A 285 -15.36 8.41 9.63
C LEU A 285 -14.09 9.20 9.18
N ILE A 286 -12.89 8.68 9.49
CA ILE A 286 -11.60 9.08 8.90
C ILE A 286 -10.88 7.88 8.27
N ALA A 287 -10.43 7.95 7.00
CA ALA A 287 -9.41 7.02 6.50
C ALA A 287 -8.26 7.78 5.92
N MET A 288 -7.14 7.21 6.28
CA MET A 288 -5.85 7.67 5.92
C MET A 288 -5.05 6.49 5.38
N ARG A 289 -4.00 6.80 4.64
CA ARG A 289 -3.20 5.81 3.93
C ARG A 289 -1.73 6.07 4.21
N THR A 290 -0.92 5.04 4.07
CA THR A 290 0.54 5.18 4.04
C THR A 290 0.99 5.96 2.80
N ALA A 291 2.17 6.58 2.86
CA ALA A 291 2.81 7.11 1.66
C ALA A 291 3.11 5.96 0.68
N PRO A 292 3.14 6.22 -0.65
CA PRO A 292 3.54 5.21 -1.62
C PRO A 292 4.90 4.60 -1.27
N HIS A 293 5.03 3.28 -1.35
CA HIS A 293 6.22 2.51 -0.94
C HIS A 293 6.49 2.44 0.58
N HIS A 294 5.62 3.02 1.41
CA HIS A 294 5.72 3.02 2.88
C HIS A 294 4.68 2.16 3.58
N SER A 295 4.09 1.16 2.90
CA SER A 295 3.13 0.24 3.53
C SER A 295 3.65 -0.39 4.83
N TRP A 296 4.97 -0.55 4.97
CA TRP A 296 5.64 -1.04 6.18
C TRP A 296 5.35 -0.23 7.46
N THR A 297 4.89 1.03 7.35
CA THR A 297 4.48 1.84 8.51
C THR A 297 3.08 1.48 9.01
N ASN A 298 2.29 0.75 8.21
CA ASN A 298 0.98 0.24 8.60
C ASN A 298 1.14 -0.76 9.77
N PRO A 299 0.47 -0.55 10.92
CA PRO A 299 0.50 -1.51 12.02
C PRO A 299 0.06 -2.92 11.62
N ALA A 300 -0.85 -3.06 10.65
CA ALA A 300 -1.24 -4.34 10.09
C ALA A 300 -0.04 -5.13 9.52
N GLU A 301 0.97 -4.47 8.95
CA GLU A 301 2.16 -5.16 8.40
C GLU A 301 3.05 -5.80 9.46
N ARG A 302 2.99 -5.32 10.71
CA ARG A 302 3.68 -6.01 11.82
C ARG A 302 2.93 -7.28 12.19
N ILE A 303 1.59 -7.24 12.20
CA ILE A 303 0.72 -8.40 12.43
C ILE A 303 0.94 -9.46 11.36
N MET A 304 1.10 -9.06 10.09
CA MET A 304 1.35 -9.97 8.97
C MET A 304 2.55 -10.89 9.20
N SER A 305 3.56 -10.45 9.95
CA SER A 305 4.71 -11.31 10.27
C SER A 305 4.34 -12.54 11.10
N ILE A 306 3.30 -12.44 11.94
CA ILE A 306 2.74 -13.53 12.75
C ILE A 306 1.92 -14.47 11.87
N LEU A 307 1.13 -13.94 10.93
CA LEU A 307 0.32 -14.76 10.02
C LEU A 307 1.15 -15.63 9.07
N ASN A 308 2.40 -15.26 8.80
CA ASN A 308 3.31 -16.14 8.04
C ASN A 308 3.57 -17.45 8.77
N LEU A 309 3.49 -17.47 10.11
CA LEU A 309 3.73 -18.66 10.92
C LEU A 309 2.62 -19.70 10.73
N GLY A 310 1.36 -19.27 10.54
CA GLY A 310 0.22 -20.18 10.29
C GLY A 310 0.03 -20.60 8.82
N LEU A 311 0.58 -19.81 7.88
CA LEU A 311 0.42 -20.01 6.42
C LEU A 311 1.54 -20.85 5.77
N GLN A 312 2.59 -21.21 6.51
CA GLN A 312 3.66 -22.09 6.02
C GLN A 312 3.40 -23.53 6.51
N ASP A 313 2.66 -24.33 5.72
CA ASP A 313 2.87 -25.77 5.47
C ASP A 313 1.68 -26.55 4.89
N GLU A 314 2.00 -27.56 4.08
CA GLU A 314 1.33 -28.10 2.89
C GLU A 314 -0.07 -28.77 3.05
N ILE A 315 -0.98 -28.42 2.14
CA ILE A 315 -2.24 -29.11 1.79
C ILE A 315 -1.91 -30.13 0.70
N ARG A 316 -1.57 -31.39 1.06
CA ARG A 316 -1.10 -32.37 0.05
C ARG A 316 -1.76 -33.74 0.05
N ALA A 317 -2.61 -34.08 1.02
CA ALA A 317 -3.15 -35.44 1.10
C ALA A 317 -4.47 -35.68 0.32
N ALA A 318 -5.20 -34.64 -0.12
CA ALA A 318 -6.62 -34.80 -0.44
C ALA A 318 -7.04 -34.84 -1.92
N ALA A 319 -6.23 -34.41 -2.89
CA ALA A 319 -6.78 -33.88 -4.16
C ALA A 319 -6.37 -34.58 -5.46
N LYS A 320 -6.24 -35.92 -5.51
CA LYS A 320 -5.51 -36.56 -6.63
C LYS A 320 -6.29 -37.01 -7.88
N THR A 321 -7.61 -36.99 -7.98
CA THR A 321 -8.28 -37.51 -9.22
C THR A 321 -9.74 -37.06 -9.39
N ASN A 322 -10.09 -36.52 -10.57
CA ASN A 322 -11.40 -36.63 -11.28
C ASN A 322 -12.34 -35.39 -11.34
N GLU A 323 -13.11 -35.25 -12.44
CA GLU A 323 -13.96 -34.13 -12.92
C GLU A 323 -15.13 -33.69 -12.00
N THR A 324 -15.38 -34.42 -10.93
CA THR A 324 -15.98 -33.92 -9.67
C THR A 324 -15.23 -32.70 -9.11
N LEU A 325 -14.00 -32.47 -9.59
CA LEU A 325 -13.02 -31.43 -9.24
C LEU A 325 -13.60 -30.03 -9.13
N ARG A 326 -14.61 -29.65 -9.93
CA ARG A 326 -15.18 -28.28 -9.85
C ARG A 326 -16.06 -28.08 -8.62
N SER A 327 -16.87 -29.09 -8.27
CA SER A 327 -17.70 -29.09 -7.06
C SER A 327 -16.81 -29.31 -5.83
N ASP A 328 -15.86 -30.23 -5.95
CA ASP A 328 -14.88 -30.55 -4.93
C ASP A 328 -13.84 -29.43 -4.74
N LEU A 329 -13.62 -28.53 -5.71
CA LEU A 329 -12.77 -27.34 -5.55
C LEU A 329 -13.44 -26.30 -4.66
N CYS A 330 -14.75 -26.08 -4.80
CA CYS A 330 -15.49 -25.24 -3.85
C CYS A 330 -15.45 -25.87 -2.46
N GLU A 331 -15.71 -27.18 -2.36
CA GLU A 331 -15.68 -27.90 -1.07
C GLU A 331 -14.25 -28.01 -0.48
N CYS A 332 -13.22 -28.15 -1.32
CA CYS A 332 -11.81 -28.14 -0.92
C CYS A 332 -11.35 -26.75 -0.51
N ILE A 333 -11.74 -25.67 -1.21
CA ILE A 333 -11.43 -24.31 -0.79
C ILE A 333 -12.10 -24.03 0.55
N THR A 334 -13.36 -24.45 0.73
CA THR A 334 -14.03 -24.37 2.03
C THR A 334 -13.32 -25.19 3.11
N ARG A 335 -12.86 -26.41 2.80
CA ARG A 335 -12.11 -27.25 3.76
C ARG A 335 -10.72 -26.68 4.07
N VAL A 336 -10.05 -26.09 3.09
CA VAL A 336 -8.78 -25.37 3.26
C VAL A 336 -8.99 -24.11 4.08
N GLN A 337 -10.05 -23.34 3.81
CA GLN A 337 -10.47 -22.20 4.63
C GLN A 337 -10.69 -22.66 6.07
N GLN A 338 -11.46 -23.73 6.32
CA GLN A 338 -11.68 -24.28 7.67
C GLN A 338 -10.38 -24.73 8.38
N ILE A 339 -9.43 -25.34 7.66
CA ILE A 339 -8.12 -25.72 8.22
C ILE A 339 -7.31 -24.47 8.57
N LEU A 340 -7.28 -23.48 7.68
CA LEU A 340 -6.58 -22.21 7.91
C LEU A 340 -7.23 -21.41 9.04
N GLU A 341 -8.56 -21.42 9.14
CA GLU A 341 -9.34 -20.83 10.22
C GLU A 341 -8.95 -21.48 11.55
N GLY A 342 -9.04 -22.81 11.63
CA GLY A 342 -8.70 -23.55 12.84
C GLY A 342 -7.23 -23.48 13.24
N ARG A 343 -6.30 -23.14 12.34
CA ARG A 343 -4.91 -22.80 12.67
C ARG A 343 -4.77 -21.35 13.12
N THR A 344 -5.45 -20.44 12.45
CA THR A 344 -5.39 -19.00 12.73
C THR A 344 -5.96 -18.68 14.10
N GLU A 345 -7.06 -19.31 14.51
CA GLU A 345 -7.67 -19.14 15.84
C GLU A 345 -6.76 -19.60 17.01
N ARG A 346 -5.72 -20.40 16.73
CA ARG A 346 -4.73 -20.80 17.74
C ARG A 346 -3.62 -19.76 17.93
N LEU A 347 -3.54 -18.77 17.05
CA LEU A 347 -2.57 -17.69 17.17
C LEU A 347 -3.02 -16.71 18.26
N VAL A 348 -2.07 -16.16 19.00
CA VAL A 348 -2.31 -15.23 20.10
C VAL A 348 -1.42 -14.00 19.93
N LEU A 349 -2.00 -12.81 20.09
CA LEU A 349 -1.30 -11.54 20.14
C LEU A 349 -1.47 -10.93 21.53
N HIS A 350 -0.38 -10.86 22.31
CA HIS A 350 -0.41 -10.26 23.67
C HIS A 350 -1.58 -10.77 24.53
N ASP A 351 -1.72 -12.10 24.56
CA ASP A 351 -2.75 -12.86 25.29
C ASP A 351 -4.17 -12.85 24.69
N GLU A 352 -4.42 -12.12 23.60
CA GLU A 352 -5.69 -12.16 22.85
C GLU A 352 -5.63 -13.14 21.66
N PRO A 353 -6.55 -14.11 21.54
CA PRO A 353 -6.60 -15.02 20.41
C PRO A 353 -7.10 -14.34 19.14
N PHE A 354 -6.59 -14.77 17.99
CA PHE A 354 -7.05 -14.33 16.68
C PHE A 354 -8.46 -14.85 16.41
N GLN A 355 -9.24 -14.11 15.61
CA GLN A 355 -10.58 -14.55 15.20
C GLN A 355 -10.69 -14.62 13.68
N CYS A 356 -11.35 -15.67 13.19
CA CYS A 356 -11.64 -15.82 11.77
C CYS A 356 -13.07 -15.37 11.45
N TYR A 357 -13.27 -14.87 10.24
CA TYR A 357 -14.58 -14.45 9.75
C TYR A 357 -14.77 -14.86 8.28
N GLY A 358 -16.01 -15.19 7.92
CA GLY A 358 -16.36 -15.56 6.56
C GLY A 358 -16.24 -14.36 5.60
N PRO A 359 -15.71 -14.55 4.38
CA PRO A 359 -15.67 -13.49 3.38
C PRO A 359 -17.09 -13.06 2.98
N ALA A 360 -17.28 -11.77 2.72
CA ALA A 360 -18.59 -11.24 2.32
C ALA A 360 -19.06 -11.86 0.99
N ASP A 361 -20.24 -12.48 0.98
CA ASP A 361 -20.83 -13.02 -0.25
C ASP A 361 -21.49 -11.92 -1.10
N LYS A 362 -21.97 -12.30 -2.29
CA LYS A 362 -22.58 -11.34 -3.22
C LYS A 362 -23.87 -10.72 -2.66
N THR A 363 -24.66 -11.49 -1.93
CA THR A 363 -25.91 -11.02 -1.32
C THR A 363 -25.62 -9.96 -0.26
N MET A 364 -24.65 -10.20 0.61
CA MET A 364 -24.19 -9.23 1.62
C MET A 364 -23.64 -7.97 0.96
N ILE A 365 -22.90 -8.09 -0.16
CA ILE A 365 -22.39 -6.95 -0.92
C ILE A 365 -23.53 -6.14 -1.53
N ASP A 366 -24.52 -6.81 -2.15
CA ASP A 366 -25.66 -6.15 -2.78
C ASP A 366 -26.53 -5.42 -1.73
N GLU A 367 -26.78 -6.05 -0.58
CA GLU A 367 -27.48 -5.44 0.57
C GLU A 367 -26.74 -4.21 1.10
N PHE A 368 -25.41 -4.32 1.27
CA PHE A 368 -24.58 -3.21 1.73
C PHE A 368 -24.52 -2.07 0.70
N PHE A 369 -24.53 -2.39 -0.61
CA PHE A 369 -24.56 -1.38 -1.67
C PHE A 369 -25.89 -0.62 -1.71
N ASN A 370 -27.03 -1.28 -1.44
CA ASN A 370 -28.35 -0.65 -1.49
C ASN A 370 -28.50 0.56 -0.55
N ILE A 371 -27.64 0.69 0.45
CA ILE A 371 -27.60 1.82 1.38
C ILE A 371 -27.32 3.14 0.65
N ILE A 372 -26.50 3.13 -0.41
CA ILE A 372 -26.20 4.37 -1.14
C ILE A 372 -27.40 4.91 -1.93
N LEU A 373 -28.41 4.08 -2.17
CA LEU A 373 -29.65 4.50 -2.82
C LEU A 373 -30.47 5.48 -1.94
N LEU A 374 -30.13 5.62 -0.65
CA LEU A 374 -30.63 6.69 0.21
C LEU A 374 -30.17 8.08 -0.26
N ILE A 375 -28.99 8.18 -0.88
CA ILE A 375 -28.44 9.43 -1.40
C ILE A 375 -28.85 9.65 -2.86
N ASP A 376 -28.69 8.62 -3.71
CA ASP A 376 -29.03 8.70 -5.13
C ASP A 376 -29.53 7.34 -5.63
N ARG A 377 -30.83 7.28 -5.92
CA ARG A 377 -31.51 6.05 -6.37
C ARG A 377 -31.08 5.55 -7.76
N THR A 378 -30.34 6.36 -8.51
CA THR A 378 -29.94 6.03 -9.89
C THR A 378 -28.59 5.32 -9.97
N LEU A 379 -27.92 5.09 -8.84
CA LEU A 379 -26.61 4.43 -8.78
C LEU A 379 -26.74 2.92 -8.98
N LYS A 380 -25.78 2.35 -9.72
CA LYS A 380 -25.62 0.90 -9.89
C LYS A 380 -24.23 0.49 -9.43
N ILE A 381 -24.12 -0.73 -8.92
CA ILE A 381 -22.85 -1.28 -8.38
C ILE A 381 -21.72 -1.34 -9.43
N SER A 382 -22.08 -1.43 -10.72
CA SER A 382 -21.13 -1.41 -11.84
C SER A 382 -20.70 0.00 -12.30
N GLU A 383 -21.38 1.05 -11.86
CA GLU A 383 -21.22 2.43 -12.36
C GLU A 383 -20.33 3.29 -11.45
N THR A 384 -19.17 2.78 -11.03
CA THR A 384 -18.33 3.41 -9.98
C THR A 384 -17.19 4.29 -10.51
N THR A 385 -17.11 4.53 -11.83
CA THR A 385 -16.04 5.34 -12.42
C THR A 385 -16.25 6.84 -12.20
N SER A 386 -15.15 7.57 -11.98
CA SER A 386 -15.20 9.01 -11.65
C SER A 386 -16.00 9.86 -12.66
N ASN A 387 -15.93 9.55 -13.96
CA ASN A 387 -16.68 10.26 -15.01
C ASN A 387 -18.20 10.02 -14.94
N ILE A 388 -18.62 8.84 -14.50
CA ILE A 388 -20.05 8.55 -14.31
C ILE A 388 -20.53 9.24 -13.03
N LEU A 389 -19.77 9.13 -11.94
CA LEU A 389 -20.13 9.71 -10.66
C LEU A 389 -20.15 11.24 -10.66
N SER A 390 -19.31 11.89 -11.48
CA SER A 390 -19.34 13.36 -11.63
C SER A 390 -20.65 13.88 -12.23
N LYS A 391 -21.42 13.02 -12.89
CA LYS A 391 -22.71 13.37 -13.50
C LYS A 391 -23.90 13.16 -12.56
N LYS A 392 -23.69 12.54 -11.40
CA LYS A 392 -24.73 12.23 -10.39
C LYS A 392 -24.90 13.40 -9.42
N THR A 393 -25.88 14.28 -9.69
CA THR A 393 -26.03 15.58 -9.00
C THR A 393 -26.27 15.45 -7.50
N GLN A 394 -27.12 14.52 -7.07
CA GLN A 394 -27.42 14.29 -5.66
C GLN A 394 -26.19 13.78 -4.90
N LEU A 395 -25.46 12.83 -5.49
CA LEU A 395 -24.20 12.34 -4.94
C LEU A 395 -23.15 13.45 -4.84
N GLN A 396 -22.98 14.27 -5.89
CA GLN A 396 -22.02 15.38 -5.86
C GLN A 396 -22.37 16.44 -4.80
N GLN A 397 -23.67 16.69 -4.57
CA GLN A 397 -24.11 17.60 -3.53
C GLN A 397 -23.79 17.07 -2.12
N PHE A 398 -24.03 15.78 -1.88
CA PHE A 398 -23.64 15.14 -0.63
C PHE A 398 -22.13 15.20 -0.40
N MET A 399 -21.33 14.87 -1.43
CA MET A 399 -19.87 14.92 -1.36
C MET A 399 -19.35 16.32 -1.01
N LYS A 400 -19.97 17.39 -1.52
CA LYS A 400 -19.56 18.77 -1.21
C LYS A 400 -19.90 19.20 0.22
N THR A 401 -20.96 18.64 0.80
CA THR A 401 -21.53 19.11 2.08
C THR A 401 -21.09 18.26 3.27
N HIS A 402 -20.85 16.96 3.06
CA HIS A 402 -20.59 15.99 4.14
C HIS A 402 -19.22 15.35 4.07
N CYS A 403 -18.53 15.48 2.93
CA CYS A 403 -17.21 14.88 2.73
C CYS A 403 -16.13 15.96 2.60
N ARG A 404 -14.94 15.66 3.10
CA ARG A 404 -13.72 16.41 2.78
C ARG A 404 -12.81 15.47 2.01
N GLN A 405 -12.21 15.94 0.93
CA GLN A 405 -11.48 15.12 -0.05
C GLN A 405 -10.39 14.20 0.55
N ARG A 406 -9.96 14.46 1.79
CA ARG A 406 -8.90 13.74 2.51
C ARG A 406 -9.32 13.14 3.85
N GLN A 407 -10.49 13.52 4.39
CA GLN A 407 -11.00 13.13 5.70
C GLN A 407 -12.49 12.92 5.52
N TYR A 408 -12.87 11.66 5.42
CA TYR A 408 -13.80 11.41 4.33
C TYR A 408 -15.24 11.77 4.66
N ILE A 409 -15.76 11.64 5.88
CA ILE A 409 -17.19 11.88 6.12
C ILE A 409 -17.45 12.26 7.57
N LYS A 410 -18.22 13.32 7.80
CA LYS A 410 -18.70 13.76 9.11
C LYS A 410 -20.18 14.12 9.00
N LYS A 411 -20.99 13.80 10.01
CA LYS A 411 -22.38 14.28 10.09
C LYS A 411 -22.41 15.80 10.15
N CYS A 412 -23.44 16.40 9.56
CA CYS A 412 -23.60 17.86 9.55
C CYS A 412 -24.31 18.43 10.78
N GLY A 413 -24.95 17.57 11.60
CA GLY A 413 -25.70 17.98 12.81
C GLY A 413 -27.01 18.73 12.52
N GLN A 414 -27.37 18.93 11.25
CA GLN A 414 -28.57 19.68 10.86
C GLN A 414 -29.82 18.79 10.95
N SER A 415 -30.84 19.24 11.68
CA SER A 415 -32.13 18.54 11.80
C SER A 415 -32.90 18.45 10.47
N SER A 416 -32.59 19.34 9.51
CA SER A 416 -33.15 19.34 8.15
C SER A 416 -32.45 18.37 7.19
N CYS A 417 -31.35 17.73 7.60
CA CYS A 417 -30.65 16.78 6.75
C CYS A 417 -31.42 15.47 6.64
N THR A 418 -31.89 15.13 5.44
CA THR A 418 -32.64 13.90 5.17
C THR A 418 -31.76 12.65 5.07
N ILE A 419 -30.43 12.81 5.07
CA ILE A 419 -29.46 11.74 4.86
C ILE A 419 -28.78 11.33 6.17
N CYS A 420 -28.41 12.30 7.01
CA CYS A 420 -27.81 12.00 8.30
C CYS A 420 -28.88 11.56 9.29
N GLN A 421 -28.66 10.44 9.96
CA GLN A 421 -29.39 10.12 11.19
C GLN A 421 -28.95 11.05 12.33
N SER A 422 -29.67 11.01 13.45
CA SER A 422 -29.32 11.77 14.66
C SER A 422 -27.87 11.50 15.08
N VAL A 423 -27.21 12.56 15.57
CA VAL A 423 -25.86 12.47 16.13
C VAL A 423 -25.88 11.56 17.36
N ARG A 424 -24.89 10.67 17.50
CA ARG A 424 -24.79 9.71 18.60
C ARG A 424 -23.87 10.18 19.72
N LEU A 425 -22.88 11.00 19.39
CA LEU A 425 -22.00 11.67 20.33
C LEU A 425 -22.79 12.67 21.19
N PRO A 426 -22.40 12.87 22.46
CA PRO A 426 -22.89 13.98 23.25
C PRO A 426 -22.63 15.33 22.57
N ASP A 427 -23.56 16.27 22.68
CA ASP A 427 -23.51 17.56 21.96
C ASP A 427 -22.19 18.32 22.21
N ASN A 428 -21.75 18.39 23.47
CA ASN A 428 -20.49 19.05 23.83
C ASN A 428 -19.26 18.40 23.17
N ILE A 429 -19.28 17.10 22.94
CA ILE A 429 -18.20 16.37 22.27
C ILE A 429 -18.30 16.57 20.76
N PHE A 430 -19.50 16.50 20.19
CA PHE A 430 -19.73 16.69 18.76
C PHE A 430 -19.44 18.12 18.28
N ASP A 431 -19.78 19.13 19.08
CA ASP A 431 -19.45 20.54 18.80
C ASP A 431 -17.94 20.77 18.83
N SER A 432 -17.23 20.02 19.67
CA SER A 432 -15.77 20.03 19.76
C SER A 432 -15.09 19.23 18.65
N LEU A 433 -15.83 18.34 17.98
CA LEU A 433 -15.29 17.44 16.96
C LEU A 433 -14.99 18.23 15.70
N ASP A 434 -13.74 18.20 15.24
CA ASP A 434 -13.33 18.84 14.00
C ASP A 434 -12.59 17.86 13.10
N TRP A 435 -12.45 18.25 11.86
CA TRP A 435 -11.64 17.59 10.85
C TRP A 435 -10.20 17.42 11.33
N LEU A 436 -9.61 16.26 11.03
CA LEU A 436 -8.18 16.02 11.28
C LEU A 436 -7.37 17.16 10.62
N PRO A 437 -6.28 17.67 11.20
CA PRO A 437 -5.53 18.73 10.54
C PRO A 437 -4.56 18.15 9.51
N ASP A 438 -4.35 18.86 8.40
CA ASP A 438 -3.18 18.68 7.55
C ASP A 438 -1.91 19.22 8.28
N PRO A 439 -0.75 18.54 8.18
CA PRO A 439 0.51 19.01 8.76
C PRO A 439 0.92 20.40 8.27
N ILE A 440 1.29 21.25 9.22
CA ILE A 440 1.84 22.59 9.00
C ILE A 440 3.23 22.67 9.63
N PRO A 441 4.18 23.44 9.07
CA PRO A 441 5.50 23.64 9.67
C PRO A 441 5.39 24.15 11.10
N SER A 442 6.27 23.66 11.98
CA SER A 442 6.37 24.16 13.34
C SER A 442 6.94 25.58 13.33
N THR A 443 6.39 26.43 14.21
CA THR A 443 6.90 27.79 14.44
C THR A 443 8.24 27.79 15.18
N MET A 444 8.53 26.72 15.92
CA MET A 444 9.73 26.57 16.75
C MET A 444 10.86 25.84 16.02
N ASP A 445 10.53 24.94 15.10
CA ASP A 445 11.49 24.13 14.35
C ASP A 445 11.03 23.97 12.90
N LYS A 446 11.73 24.63 11.97
CA LYS A 446 11.35 24.66 10.55
C LYS A 446 11.53 23.30 9.84
N ASP A 447 12.28 22.37 10.43
CA ASP A 447 12.49 21.03 9.87
C ASP A 447 11.41 20.03 10.32
N HIS A 448 10.51 20.44 11.23
CA HIS A 448 9.44 19.59 11.77
C HIS A 448 8.05 20.18 11.53
N TYR A 449 7.06 19.29 11.48
CA TYR A 449 5.65 19.69 11.53
C TYR A 449 5.22 19.99 12.97
N ALA A 450 4.31 20.95 13.13
CA ALA A 450 3.70 21.34 14.40
C ALA A 450 3.09 20.14 15.13
N ASN A 451 2.85 20.27 16.43
CA ASN A 451 2.11 19.26 17.18
C ASN A 451 0.61 19.32 16.84
N PHE A 452 -0.12 18.25 17.17
CA PHE A 452 -1.54 18.14 16.87
C PHE A 452 -2.35 19.26 17.55
N GLN A 453 -2.02 19.61 18.79
CA GLN A 453 -2.74 20.61 19.59
C GLN A 453 -2.69 22.00 18.94
N THR A 454 -1.57 22.34 18.30
CA THR A 454 -1.43 23.60 17.56
C THR A 454 -2.18 23.57 16.22
N ALA A 455 -2.19 22.42 15.54
CA ALA A 455 -2.77 22.30 14.21
C ALA A 455 -4.29 22.04 14.23
N TYR A 456 -4.81 21.35 15.24
CA TYR A 456 -6.22 20.98 15.33
C TYR A 456 -7.10 22.22 15.44
N ARG A 457 -8.21 22.26 14.70
CA ARG A 457 -9.12 23.41 14.58
C ARG A 457 -8.55 24.69 13.96
N SER A 458 -7.36 24.63 13.36
CA SER A 458 -6.77 25.79 12.66
C SER A 458 -7.08 25.85 11.16
N GLY A 459 -7.94 24.95 10.65
CA GLY A 459 -8.41 24.98 9.25
C GLY A 459 -7.30 24.72 8.22
N THR A 460 -6.33 23.87 8.52
CA THR A 460 -5.14 23.66 7.69
C THR A 460 -5.44 23.00 6.34
N THR A 461 -4.47 23.11 5.41
CA THR A 461 -4.52 22.57 4.05
C THR A 461 -3.22 21.84 3.69
N GLU A 462 -3.21 21.06 2.60
CA GLU A 462 -2.05 20.30 2.11
C GLU A 462 -0.97 21.16 1.43
N GLN A 463 -1.02 22.48 1.55
CA GLN A 463 -0.08 23.40 0.88
C GLN A 463 1.39 23.09 1.21
N TYR A 464 1.65 22.42 2.34
CA TYR A 464 2.98 22.00 2.78
C TYR A 464 3.31 20.53 2.45
N ARG A 465 2.53 19.86 1.60
CA ARG A 465 2.86 18.52 1.08
C ARG A 465 3.96 18.64 0.02
N PRO A 466 5.14 18.01 0.18
CA PRO A 466 6.29 18.20 -0.73
C PRO A 466 5.98 17.98 -2.21
N THR A 467 5.26 16.90 -2.55
CA THR A 467 4.89 16.61 -3.95
C THR A 467 3.90 17.65 -4.50
N LEU A 468 3.00 18.18 -3.66
CA LEU A 468 2.12 19.27 -4.09
C LEU A 468 2.90 20.56 -4.30
N MET A 469 3.76 20.94 -3.36
CA MET A 469 4.62 22.12 -3.49
C MET A 469 5.43 22.06 -4.78
N THR A 470 6.02 20.90 -5.07
CA THR A 470 6.75 20.67 -6.33
C THR A 470 5.84 20.79 -7.55
N THR A 471 4.62 20.25 -7.47
CA THR A 471 3.64 20.33 -8.56
C THR A 471 3.15 21.76 -8.79
N MET A 472 2.93 22.53 -7.73
CA MET A 472 2.52 23.94 -7.79
C MET A 472 3.65 24.84 -8.29
N ALA A 473 4.90 24.57 -7.88
CA ALA A 473 6.06 25.28 -8.41
C ALA A 473 6.22 25.06 -9.92
N ASN A 474 5.92 23.84 -10.38
CA ASN A 474 6.04 23.41 -11.77
C ASN A 474 4.73 23.55 -12.58
N SER A 475 3.66 24.08 -12.01
CA SER A 475 2.41 24.25 -12.75
C SER A 475 2.52 25.42 -13.72
N GLU A 476 2.13 25.17 -14.96
CA GLU A 476 1.95 26.20 -15.98
C GLU A 476 0.72 27.06 -15.63
N ARG A 477 0.65 28.28 -16.17
CA ARG A 477 -0.49 29.20 -15.98
C ARG A 477 -1.84 28.61 -16.43
N VAL A 478 -1.80 27.65 -17.35
CA VAL A 478 -2.98 26.97 -17.90
C VAL A 478 -2.90 25.44 -17.78
N PRO A 479 -4.04 24.72 -17.82
CA PRO A 479 -4.06 23.27 -17.72
C PRO A 479 -3.18 22.59 -18.78
N SER A 480 -2.53 21.48 -18.41
CA SER A 480 -1.63 20.74 -19.30
C SER A 480 -2.29 20.22 -20.58
N SER A 481 -3.62 20.11 -20.61
CA SER A 481 -4.42 19.78 -21.79
C SER A 481 -4.29 20.81 -22.92
N ILE A 482 -3.89 22.05 -22.62
CA ILE A 482 -3.63 23.08 -23.62
C ILE A 482 -2.35 22.77 -24.42
N PHE A 483 -1.30 22.24 -23.78
CA PHE A 483 0.00 22.00 -24.40
C PHE A 483 0.06 20.68 -25.20
N THR A 484 -0.80 20.59 -26.23
CA THR A 484 -0.91 19.43 -27.12
C THR A 484 -0.69 19.85 -28.57
N ASN A 485 -0.24 18.90 -29.41
CA ASN A 485 0.08 19.16 -30.82
C ASN A 485 -1.11 19.69 -31.63
N THR A 486 -2.35 19.32 -31.28
CA THR A 486 -3.57 19.81 -31.94
C THR A 486 -3.93 21.25 -31.56
N ARG A 487 -3.36 21.78 -30.48
CA ARG A 487 -3.59 23.13 -29.97
C ARG A 487 -2.49 24.13 -30.33
N VAL A 488 -1.42 23.69 -31.00
CA VAL A 488 -0.42 24.58 -31.59
C VAL A 488 -1.07 25.45 -32.68
N ARG A 489 -0.78 26.75 -32.68
CA ARG A 489 -1.30 27.74 -33.63
C ARG A 489 -0.18 28.40 -34.44
N GLU A 490 0.90 28.74 -33.77
CA GLU A 490 2.05 29.41 -34.36
C GLU A 490 3.33 29.02 -33.60
N PHE A 491 4.46 29.53 -34.06
CA PHE A 491 5.76 29.32 -33.46
C PHE A 491 6.42 30.66 -33.15
N ILE A 492 7.26 30.68 -32.12
CA ILE A 492 8.07 31.84 -31.76
C ILE A 492 9.51 31.40 -31.50
N GLN A 493 10.48 32.18 -31.97
CA GLN A 493 11.89 31.93 -31.70
C GLN A 493 12.30 32.62 -30.40
N CYS A 494 12.98 31.88 -29.52
CA CYS A 494 13.58 32.47 -28.32
C CYS A 494 14.81 33.30 -28.70
N PHE A 495 14.83 34.60 -28.38
CA PHE A 495 15.95 35.48 -28.73
C PHE A 495 17.26 35.06 -28.05
N GLN A 496 17.18 34.45 -26.84
CA GLN A 496 18.37 34.07 -26.07
C GLN A 496 19.04 32.80 -26.57
N CYS A 497 18.26 31.81 -27.04
CA CYS A 497 18.79 30.48 -27.34
C CYS A 497 18.51 30.00 -28.76
N GLY A 498 17.80 30.79 -29.57
CA GLY A 498 17.45 30.49 -30.95
C GLY A 498 16.45 29.35 -31.14
N LYS A 499 16.04 28.65 -30.07
CA LYS A 499 15.10 27.53 -30.15
C LYS A 499 13.68 28.03 -30.48
N ILE A 500 13.00 27.28 -31.32
CA ILE A 500 11.59 27.49 -31.64
C ILE A 500 10.71 26.92 -30.53
N ARG A 501 9.75 27.72 -30.04
CA ARG A 501 8.73 27.34 -29.07
C ARG A 501 7.34 27.40 -29.70
N CYS A 502 6.44 26.58 -29.19
CA CYS A 502 5.07 26.48 -29.69
C CYS A 502 4.18 27.53 -29.01
N LEU A 503 3.39 28.25 -29.83
CA LEU A 503 2.27 29.07 -29.37
C LEU A 503 0.99 28.25 -29.41
N TYR A 504 0.32 28.10 -28.26
CA TYR A 504 -0.86 27.28 -28.08
C TYR A 504 -2.12 28.13 -27.88
N SER A 505 -3.27 27.63 -28.34
CA SER A 505 -4.57 28.20 -27.98
C SER A 505 -5.62 27.11 -27.85
N GLU A 506 -6.54 27.28 -26.89
CA GLU A 506 -7.65 26.33 -26.70
C GLU A 506 -8.56 26.27 -27.93
N ARG A 507 -8.80 27.40 -28.58
CA ARG A 507 -9.64 27.52 -29.78
C ARG A 507 -8.79 27.87 -31.00
N ALA A 508 -9.40 27.83 -32.17
CA ALA A 508 -8.77 28.40 -33.36
C ALA A 508 -8.74 29.93 -33.21
N LEU A 509 -7.64 30.57 -33.62
CA LEU A 509 -7.50 32.03 -33.58
C LEU A 509 -8.40 32.67 -34.65
N SER A 510 -9.07 33.77 -34.28
CA SER A 510 -9.81 34.62 -35.22
C SER A 510 -8.86 35.31 -36.21
N ALA A 511 -9.39 35.95 -37.26
CA ALA A 511 -8.56 36.70 -38.20
C ALA A 511 -7.81 37.85 -37.50
N GLU A 512 -8.48 38.57 -36.60
CA GLU A 512 -7.90 39.65 -35.80
C GLU A 512 -6.82 39.12 -34.85
N ASP A 513 -7.10 38.03 -34.12
CA ASP A 513 -6.12 37.44 -33.20
C ASP A 513 -4.88 36.90 -33.94
N LYS A 514 -5.03 36.41 -35.18
CA LYS A 514 -3.89 35.99 -36.01
C LYS A 514 -3.00 37.17 -36.39
N ILE A 515 -3.59 38.29 -36.78
CA ILE A 515 -2.83 39.51 -37.12
C ILE A 515 -2.11 40.02 -35.87
N ALA A 516 -2.81 40.14 -34.75
CA ALA A 516 -2.21 40.56 -33.49
C ALA A 516 -1.09 39.61 -33.04
N CYS A 517 -1.28 38.29 -33.24
CA CYS A 517 -0.27 37.29 -32.91
C CYS A 517 0.98 37.44 -33.78
N GLN A 518 0.83 37.73 -35.08
CA GLN A 518 1.97 37.95 -35.95
C GLN A 518 2.72 39.24 -35.58
N VAL A 519 2.00 40.34 -35.33
CA VAL A 519 2.59 41.60 -34.84
C VAL A 519 3.37 41.36 -33.55
N ALA A 520 2.80 40.60 -32.60
CA ALA A 520 3.50 40.28 -31.36
C ALA A 520 4.75 39.40 -31.58
N ILE A 521 4.74 38.48 -32.55
CA ILE A 521 5.95 37.69 -32.89
C ILE A 521 7.05 38.58 -33.48
N ASP A 522 6.69 39.55 -34.31
CA ASP A 522 7.64 40.38 -35.03
C ASP A 522 8.20 41.53 -34.15
N ASP A 523 7.38 42.08 -33.25
CA ASP A 523 7.73 43.27 -32.45
C ASP A 523 8.31 42.92 -31.06
N TRP A 524 8.18 41.68 -30.58
CA TRP A 524 8.51 41.32 -29.18
C TRP A 524 9.63 40.29 -29.06
N ASP A 525 10.64 40.61 -28.26
CA ASP A 525 11.72 39.69 -27.91
C ASP A 525 11.27 38.65 -26.87
N TYR A 526 10.87 37.47 -27.35
CA TYR A 526 10.49 36.36 -26.49
C TYR A 526 11.70 35.61 -25.92
N SER A 527 11.70 35.36 -24.61
CA SER A 527 12.63 34.45 -23.93
C SER A 527 11.90 33.24 -23.32
N CYS A 528 12.55 32.08 -23.36
CA CYS A 528 12.01 30.85 -22.75
C CYS A 528 11.66 31.08 -21.26
N GLY A 529 10.43 30.73 -20.89
CA GLY A 529 9.92 30.89 -19.53
C GLY A 529 9.14 32.17 -19.26
N SER A 530 9.21 33.15 -20.17
CA SER A 530 8.37 34.36 -20.12
C SER A 530 7.00 34.10 -20.76
N PRO A 531 5.95 34.85 -20.39
CA PRO A 531 4.71 34.86 -21.15
C PRO A 531 4.96 35.42 -22.56
N PHE A 532 4.09 35.06 -23.51
CA PHE A 532 4.23 35.50 -24.91
C PHE A 532 4.01 37.01 -25.07
N VAL A 533 3.06 37.57 -24.31
CA VAL A 533 2.71 38.99 -24.24
C VAL A 533 2.49 39.36 -22.76
N PRO A 534 2.44 40.64 -22.36
CA PRO A 534 2.16 41.07 -21.00
C PRO A 534 0.66 40.96 -20.70
N GLU A 535 0.34 41.12 -19.42
CA GLU A 535 -0.99 40.87 -18.87
C GLU A 535 -2.10 41.76 -19.44
N ASP A 536 -1.75 42.96 -19.90
CA ASP A 536 -2.69 43.94 -20.46
C ASP A 536 -2.99 43.72 -21.96
N ASN A 537 -2.29 42.79 -22.62
CA ASN A 537 -2.47 42.51 -24.03
C ASN A 537 -3.66 41.57 -24.30
N ILE A 538 -4.40 41.85 -25.38
CA ILE A 538 -5.58 41.07 -25.81
C ILE A 538 -5.32 39.57 -26.05
N LEU A 539 -4.06 39.18 -26.28
CA LEU A 539 -3.65 37.80 -26.51
C LEU A 539 -3.26 37.06 -25.23
N TYR A 540 -3.09 37.75 -24.10
CA TYR A 540 -2.55 37.19 -22.86
C TYR A 540 -3.31 35.94 -22.37
N ASP A 541 -4.64 35.97 -22.44
CA ASP A 541 -5.52 34.85 -22.05
C ASP A 541 -6.03 34.02 -23.25
N LYS A 542 -5.46 34.23 -24.45
CA LYS A 542 -5.84 33.51 -25.68
C LYS A 542 -4.73 32.66 -26.25
N VAL A 543 -3.48 33.12 -26.14
CA VAL A 543 -2.29 32.50 -26.70
C VAL A 543 -1.31 32.22 -25.57
N PHE A 544 -0.87 30.97 -25.48
CA PHE A 544 -0.08 30.46 -24.38
C PHE A 544 1.26 29.90 -24.88
N VAL A 545 2.29 30.10 -24.09
CA VAL A 545 3.60 29.44 -24.17
C VAL A 545 3.79 28.60 -22.93
N ARG A 546 4.74 27.67 -22.98
CA ARG A 546 5.24 27.09 -21.73
C ARG A 546 6.07 28.13 -21.01
N GLU A 547 5.73 28.38 -19.76
CA GLU A 547 6.41 29.35 -18.89
C GLU A 547 7.32 28.61 -17.88
N LYS A 548 7.13 27.29 -17.68
CA LYS A 548 8.02 26.43 -16.87
C LYS A 548 9.10 25.73 -17.71
N ILE A 549 9.71 26.46 -18.63
CA ILE A 549 10.84 26.00 -19.45
C ILE A 549 11.97 27.01 -19.39
N ASN A 550 13.18 26.55 -19.70
CA ASN A 550 14.36 27.41 -19.83
C ASN A 550 15.11 27.12 -21.14
N CYS A 551 16.12 27.94 -21.41
CA CYS A 551 16.93 27.84 -22.62
C CYS A 551 17.76 26.54 -22.73
N GLU A 552 17.98 25.81 -21.64
CA GLU A 552 18.69 24.53 -21.65
C GLU A 552 17.78 23.35 -22.02
N MET A 553 16.46 23.51 -21.88
CA MET A 553 15.50 22.46 -22.23
C MET A 553 15.41 22.26 -23.76
N PRO A 554 15.24 21.00 -24.21
CA PRO A 554 15.13 20.67 -25.64
C PRO A 554 13.87 21.26 -26.27
N MET A 555 13.76 21.11 -27.60
CA MET A 555 12.59 21.44 -28.38
C MET A 555 11.34 20.70 -27.88
N GLU A 556 10.17 21.33 -28.04
CA GLU A 556 8.91 20.72 -27.60
C GLU A 556 8.49 19.59 -28.55
N LEU A 557 8.08 18.44 -28.02
CA LEU A 557 7.61 17.33 -28.87
C LEU A 557 6.38 17.68 -29.73
N ALA A 558 5.60 18.66 -29.29
CA ALA A 558 4.45 19.16 -30.03
C ALA A 558 4.87 19.83 -31.36
N TYR A 559 6.06 20.43 -31.41
CA TYR A 559 6.62 21.02 -32.63
C TYR A 559 6.71 19.98 -33.74
N TYR A 560 7.33 18.82 -33.47
CA TYR A 560 7.51 17.73 -34.45
C TYR A 560 6.23 16.96 -34.82
N SER A 561 5.16 17.10 -34.05
CA SER A 561 3.96 16.27 -34.21
C SER A 561 2.70 17.05 -34.57
N CYS A 562 2.80 18.38 -34.71
CA CYS A 562 1.67 19.21 -35.10
C CYS A 562 1.48 19.23 -36.64
N ARG A 563 0.27 19.56 -37.10
CA ARG A 563 -0.02 19.58 -38.55
C ARG A 563 0.73 20.69 -39.30
N LYS A 564 1.11 21.76 -38.60
CA LYS A 564 1.75 22.95 -39.18
C LYS A 564 3.24 22.75 -39.46
N SER A 565 3.89 21.81 -38.77
CA SER A 565 5.28 21.44 -39.06
C SER A 565 5.39 20.43 -40.22
N ASN A 566 4.34 19.64 -40.48
CA ASN A 566 4.31 18.69 -41.59
C ASN A 566 4.28 19.34 -42.99
N THR A 567 4.04 20.65 -43.09
CA THR A 567 4.04 21.37 -44.39
C THR A 567 5.40 21.96 -44.75
N ASN A 568 6.36 22.05 -43.82
CA ASN A 568 7.63 22.77 -43.99
C ASN A 568 8.90 21.94 -43.66
N ASN A 569 8.90 20.61 -43.81
CA ASN A 569 10.04 19.70 -43.50
C ASN A 569 10.79 20.08 -42.20
N CYS A 570 10.24 19.59 -41.09
CA CYS A 570 10.62 19.95 -39.73
C CYS A 570 11.90 19.21 -39.25
N ASP A 571 12.98 19.40 -39.99
CA ASP A 571 14.27 18.74 -39.75
C ASP A 571 15.16 19.63 -38.88
N THR A 572 14.75 19.86 -37.63
CA THR A 572 15.61 20.51 -36.62
C THR A 572 15.96 19.55 -35.48
N CYS A 573 17.18 19.68 -34.96
CA CYS A 573 17.67 18.87 -33.87
C CYS A 573 16.84 19.07 -32.59
N TYR A 574 16.36 17.98 -32.00
CA TYR A 574 15.58 17.96 -30.76
C TYR A 574 16.24 18.73 -29.62
N TRP A 575 17.56 18.64 -29.50
CA TRP A 575 18.29 19.24 -28.38
C TRP A 575 18.55 20.74 -28.54
N CYS A 576 19.01 21.18 -29.71
CA CYS A 576 19.46 22.55 -29.92
C CYS A 576 18.57 23.39 -30.85
N GLY A 577 17.62 22.77 -31.57
CA GLY A 577 16.73 23.47 -32.51
C GLY A 577 17.36 23.86 -33.84
N HIS A 578 18.62 23.51 -34.11
CA HIS A 578 19.29 23.79 -35.38
C HIS A 578 19.04 22.68 -36.41
N ASP A 579 18.94 23.05 -37.68
CA ASP A 579 18.72 22.18 -38.84
C ASP A 579 20.00 21.63 -39.48
N ASN A 580 21.17 22.14 -39.10
CA ASN A 580 22.44 21.74 -39.69
C ASN A 580 22.95 20.37 -39.16
N GLU A 581 23.47 19.56 -40.10
CA GLU A 581 24.20 18.32 -39.83
C GLU A 581 23.44 17.30 -38.95
N LEU A 582 22.18 17.04 -39.28
CA LEU A 582 21.41 16.01 -38.62
C LEU A 582 21.97 14.61 -38.90
N VAL A 583 22.01 13.79 -37.84
CA VAL A 583 22.54 12.44 -37.92
C VAL A 583 21.44 11.45 -38.25
N GLU A 584 21.70 10.60 -39.25
CA GLU A 584 20.80 9.49 -39.59
C GLU A 584 20.65 8.51 -38.41
N PRO A 585 19.41 8.16 -38.02
CA PRO A 585 19.19 7.19 -36.98
C PRO A 585 19.64 5.78 -37.39
N PRO A 586 20.38 5.05 -36.53
CA PRO A 586 20.70 3.64 -36.74
C PRO A 586 19.46 2.79 -37.04
N GLU A 587 19.56 1.83 -37.97
CA GLU A 587 18.44 0.94 -38.33
C GLU A 587 17.89 0.16 -37.12
N SER A 588 18.75 -0.19 -36.16
CA SER A 588 18.36 -0.86 -34.92
C SER A 588 17.37 -0.04 -34.06
N LEU A 589 17.47 1.29 -34.09
CA LEU A 589 16.52 2.17 -33.41
C LEU A 589 15.23 2.34 -34.22
N LYS A 590 15.32 2.43 -35.56
CA LYS A 590 14.17 2.49 -36.47
C LYS A 590 13.25 1.27 -36.33
N LEU A 591 13.83 0.08 -36.09
CA LEU A 591 13.09 -1.17 -35.85
C LEU A 591 12.47 -1.28 -34.45
N LYS A 592 13.00 -0.55 -33.46
CA LYS A 592 12.67 -0.72 -32.05
C LYS A 592 11.68 0.32 -31.53
N TYR A 593 11.66 1.52 -32.12
CA TYR A 593 10.85 2.65 -31.65
C TYR A 593 10.00 3.25 -32.76
N LYS A 594 8.77 3.65 -32.41
CA LYS A 594 7.79 4.22 -33.35
C LYS A 594 8.05 5.69 -33.68
N SER A 595 8.71 6.44 -32.79
CA SER A 595 9.01 7.86 -32.98
C SER A 595 10.47 8.14 -32.63
N LEU A 596 11.21 8.69 -33.59
CA LEU A 596 12.60 9.12 -33.47
C LEU A 596 12.66 10.61 -33.76
N PHE A 597 13.38 11.37 -32.93
CA PHE A 597 13.53 12.82 -33.09
C PHE A 597 14.96 13.15 -33.50
N PRO A 598 15.16 14.05 -34.48
CA PRO A 598 16.49 14.33 -35.03
C PRO A 598 17.50 14.83 -33.98
N CYS A 599 18.79 14.53 -34.20
CA CYS A 599 19.90 15.02 -33.39
C CYS A 599 21.05 15.45 -34.32
N CYS A 600 21.64 16.62 -34.11
CA CYS A 600 22.80 17.06 -34.90
C CYS A 600 24.12 16.49 -34.38
N THR A 601 25.14 16.48 -35.25
CA THR A 601 26.52 16.07 -34.96
C THR A 601 27.10 16.74 -33.71
N LEU A 602 26.88 18.05 -33.55
CA LEU A 602 27.36 18.83 -32.41
C LEU A 602 26.74 18.35 -31.10
N CYS A 603 25.42 18.18 -31.04
CA CYS A 603 24.76 17.64 -29.85
C CYS A 603 25.23 16.21 -29.54
N ARG A 604 25.51 15.41 -30.58
CA ARG A 604 26.04 14.06 -30.42
C ARG A 604 27.46 14.05 -29.83
N SER A 605 28.32 14.95 -30.29
CA SER A 605 29.66 15.14 -29.72
C SER A 605 29.62 15.63 -28.26
N ALA A 606 28.58 16.39 -27.88
CA ALA A 606 28.31 16.82 -26.52
C ALA A 606 27.64 15.74 -25.63
N GLY A 607 27.58 14.49 -26.09
CA GLY A 607 27.04 13.35 -25.33
C GLY A 607 25.53 13.22 -25.34
N LYS A 608 24.81 13.90 -26.24
CA LYS A 608 23.36 13.70 -26.44
C LYS A 608 23.11 12.62 -27.49
N ASP A 609 22.06 11.84 -27.33
CA ASP A 609 21.68 10.80 -28.30
C ASP A 609 20.35 11.12 -28.99
N ILE A 610 20.03 10.37 -30.04
CA ILE A 610 18.75 10.45 -30.75
C ILE A 610 17.63 10.11 -29.77
N PHE A 611 16.73 11.08 -29.56
CA PHE A 611 15.63 10.88 -28.62
C PHE A 611 14.58 9.97 -29.26
N ALA A 612 14.18 8.90 -28.56
CA ALA A 612 13.28 7.88 -29.06
C ALA A 612 12.10 7.66 -28.11
N ARG A 613 10.89 7.47 -28.66
CA ARG A 613 9.65 7.21 -27.90
C ARG A 613 8.83 6.07 -28.51
N VAL A 614 8.10 5.37 -27.63
CA VAL A 614 7.14 4.29 -27.93
C VAL A 614 7.79 3.05 -28.54
N TYR A 615 7.92 1.99 -27.73
CA TYR A 615 8.51 0.71 -28.13
C TYR A 615 7.54 -0.09 -29.01
N PHE A 616 8.03 -0.76 -30.06
CA PHE A 616 7.26 -1.81 -30.71
C PHE A 616 7.14 -3.00 -29.75
N LYS A 617 5.97 -3.20 -29.11
CA LYS A 617 5.70 -4.48 -28.42
C LYS A 617 5.76 -5.58 -29.47
N GLY A 618 6.91 -6.25 -29.56
CA GLY A 618 6.99 -7.55 -30.21
C GLY A 618 5.96 -8.44 -29.53
N ARG A 619 5.08 -9.04 -30.33
CA ARG A 619 4.37 -10.24 -29.89
C ARG A 619 5.43 -11.32 -29.73
N ASN A 620 5.95 -11.47 -28.52
CA ASN A 620 6.49 -12.74 -28.05
C ASN A 620 5.52 -13.26 -27.01
#